data_AF-A0AAU7B2W2-F1
#
_entry.id   AF-A0AAU7B2W2-F1
#
_cell.length_a   1.000
_cell.length_b   1.000
_cell.length_c   1.000
_cell.angle_alpha   90.00
_cell.angle_beta   90.00
_cell.angle_gamma   90.00
#
_symmetry.space_group_name_H-M   'P 1'
#
loop_
_entity.id
_entity.type
_entity.pdbx_description
1 polymer ?
#
loop_
_entity_poly.entity_id
_entity_poly.type
_entity_poly.pdbx_seq_one_letter_code
_entity_poly.pdbx_strand_id
1 'polypeptide(L)'
;MKHPRRLHRAWIVAAAGFVVLLASAAIRATFGILMDPLMDEFGWNHTAISTAASVNLVVFGLSAPFAASFAERFGLTRVVTIALILIGVSAALITQVNQLWQLYLVWGLIAGAATGAVAPVLAAMISGRWFVEKRGLVLGGLTAANSTGQLIFLPLMAALIDDGWRWTMVVVGGAAVVALVLAVLFMRDGPAEGEAPYGGTPELAAAIDAPARPSAVGVLRQVMRDRVFLALAGSFFVCGATTVGLIAVHLIPAAHDHGISTGHAAGIMAAMGVLDIVGTTGSGWLTDRYDAGKLLIVYYTGRGVSLLILPVALAVEGPTLLAFTVFYGLDWIATVPPTVALVTKRFGRQVGTVAFGWIFAAHQLGGAMAAWAAGFTRDQSGSYDGVFFVSALLCFAAALLITTASGRRLTPAAAVPA
;
A
#
# COMPACT_ATOMS: atom_id res chain seq x y z
N MET A 1 -44.50 6.64 -16.32
CA MET A 1 -43.27 7.33 -16.80
C MET A 1 -42.12 6.93 -15.89
N LYS A 2 -41.15 6.14 -16.36
CA LYS A 2 -39.96 5.79 -15.57
C LYS A 2 -39.04 7.01 -15.59
N HIS A 3 -38.94 7.74 -14.47
CA HIS A 3 -37.91 8.77 -14.32
C HIS A 3 -36.54 8.17 -14.69
N PRO A 4 -35.69 8.86 -15.48
CA PRO A 4 -34.34 8.39 -15.71
C PRO A 4 -33.69 8.22 -14.34
N ARG A 5 -33.25 7.01 -14.03
CA ARG A 5 -32.54 6.70 -12.77
C ARG A 5 -31.28 7.55 -12.75
N ARG A 6 -31.36 8.75 -12.19
CA ARG A 6 -30.19 9.62 -11.97
C ARG A 6 -29.19 8.82 -11.15
N LEU A 7 -27.94 8.76 -11.62
CA LEU A 7 -26.87 8.06 -10.92
C LEU A 7 -26.74 8.66 -9.52
N HIS A 8 -26.85 7.82 -8.49
CA HIS A 8 -26.73 8.28 -7.10
C HIS A 8 -25.38 8.94 -6.88
N ARG A 9 -25.34 10.09 -6.21
CA ARG A 9 -24.12 10.89 -5.98
C ARG A 9 -22.96 10.08 -5.39
N ALA A 10 -23.27 9.13 -4.51
CA ALA A 10 -22.34 8.15 -3.96
C ALA A 10 -21.43 7.49 -5.01
N TRP A 11 -21.96 7.12 -6.18
CA TRP A 11 -21.17 6.50 -7.26
C TRP A 11 -20.24 7.50 -7.96
N ILE A 12 -20.64 8.77 -8.05
CA ILE A 12 -19.79 9.85 -8.58
C ILE A 12 -18.62 10.10 -7.62
N VAL A 13 -18.90 10.16 -6.32
CA VAL A 13 -17.86 10.30 -5.27
C VAL A 13 -16.92 9.10 -5.26
N ALA A 14 -17.44 7.88 -5.39
CA ALA A 14 -16.62 6.66 -5.48
C ALA A 14 -15.73 6.66 -6.73
N ALA A 15 -16.25 7.05 -7.90
CA ALA A 15 -15.45 7.16 -9.11
C ALA A 15 -14.34 8.21 -8.99
N ALA A 16 -14.64 9.38 -8.41
CA ALA A 16 -13.62 10.39 -8.13
C ALA A 16 -12.56 9.88 -7.15
N GLY A 17 -12.98 9.22 -6.06
CA GLY A 17 -12.08 8.59 -5.10
C GLY A 17 -11.20 7.51 -5.70
N PHE A 18 -11.73 6.74 -6.66
CA PHE A 18 -10.96 5.75 -7.41
C PHE A 18 -9.83 6.41 -8.19
N VAL A 19 -10.11 7.47 -8.95
CA VAL A 19 -9.09 8.20 -9.73
C VAL A 19 -8.05 8.86 -8.81
N VAL A 20 -8.47 9.38 -7.66
CA VAL A 20 -7.54 9.95 -6.66
C VAL A 20 -6.58 8.89 -6.12
N LEU A 21 -7.09 7.71 -5.74
CA LEU A 21 -6.26 6.61 -5.27
C LEU A 21 -5.33 6.10 -6.38
N LEU A 22 -5.82 6.08 -7.61
CA LEU A 22 -5.08 5.67 -8.79
C LEU A 22 -3.90 6.64 -9.09
N ALA A 23 -4.13 7.95 -9.01
CA ALA A 23 -3.07 8.96 -9.15
C ALA A 23 -2.05 8.91 -8.00
N SER A 24 -2.52 8.70 -6.76
CA SER A 24 -1.65 8.51 -5.59
C SER A 24 -0.82 7.23 -5.68
N ALA A 25 -1.34 6.19 -6.34
CA ALA A 25 -0.63 4.94 -6.61
C ALA A 25 0.44 5.13 -7.68
N ALA A 26 0.13 5.84 -8.76
CA ALA A 26 1.04 6.09 -9.87
C ALA A 26 2.33 6.78 -9.41
N ILE A 27 2.26 7.83 -8.58
CA ILE A 27 3.49 8.51 -8.11
C ILE A 27 4.40 7.55 -7.35
N ARG A 28 3.87 6.67 -6.49
CA ARG A 28 4.70 5.73 -5.73
C ARG A 28 5.32 4.64 -6.59
N ALA A 29 4.62 4.22 -7.64
CA ALA A 29 5.10 3.22 -8.60
C ALA A 29 6.37 3.68 -9.34
N THR A 30 6.43 4.98 -9.67
CA THR A 30 7.48 5.53 -10.53
C THR A 30 8.88 5.37 -9.91
N PHE A 31 9.01 5.21 -8.60
CA PHE A 31 10.32 5.12 -7.93
C PHE A 31 11.21 4.01 -8.47
N GLY A 32 10.70 2.78 -8.57
CA GLY A 32 11.50 1.63 -8.97
C GLY A 32 12.03 1.76 -10.41
N ILE A 33 11.30 2.48 -11.27
CA ILE A 33 11.70 2.75 -12.65
C ILE A 33 12.67 3.94 -12.74
N LEU A 34 12.66 4.87 -11.78
CA LEU A 34 13.57 6.03 -11.76
C LEU A 34 14.97 5.72 -11.24
N MET A 35 15.20 4.54 -10.66
CA MET A 35 16.48 4.24 -10.01
C MET A 35 17.65 4.36 -10.99
N ASP A 36 17.62 3.62 -12.08
CA ASP A 36 18.74 3.59 -13.04
C ASP A 36 18.93 4.95 -13.74
N PRO A 37 17.89 5.65 -14.24
CA PRO A 37 18.06 6.97 -14.84
C PRO A 37 18.68 8.02 -13.90
N LEU A 38 18.34 7.97 -12.60
CA LEU A 38 18.94 8.87 -11.61
C LEU A 38 20.42 8.51 -11.34
N MET A 39 20.77 7.23 -11.38
CA MET A 39 22.16 6.79 -11.28
C MET A 39 22.96 7.24 -12.49
N ASP A 40 22.44 7.04 -13.70
CA ASP A 40 23.10 7.38 -14.95
C ASP A 40 23.36 8.89 -15.06
N GLU A 41 22.40 9.72 -14.65
CA GLU A 41 22.52 11.18 -14.76
C GLU A 41 23.40 11.79 -13.66
N PHE A 42 23.25 11.36 -12.40
CA PHE A 42 23.89 12.01 -11.26
C PHE A 42 25.06 11.22 -10.65
N GLY A 43 25.30 9.99 -11.10
CA GLY A 43 26.34 9.11 -10.56
C GLY A 43 26.10 8.66 -9.12
N TRP A 44 24.84 8.71 -8.65
CA TRP A 44 24.48 8.23 -7.32
C TRP A 44 24.48 6.70 -7.27
N ASN A 45 24.64 6.14 -6.07
CA ASN A 45 24.60 4.69 -5.86
C ASN A 45 23.20 4.21 -5.43
N HIS A 46 22.98 2.90 -5.44
CA HIS A 46 21.66 2.32 -5.12
C HIS A 46 21.26 2.65 -3.69
N THR A 47 22.20 2.61 -2.74
CA THR A 47 21.94 2.92 -1.33
C THR A 47 21.39 4.33 -1.16
N ALA A 48 22.02 5.32 -1.81
CA ALA A 48 21.61 6.72 -1.71
C ALA A 48 20.20 6.91 -2.27
N ILE A 49 19.93 6.43 -3.49
CA ILE A 49 18.58 6.55 -4.07
C ILE A 49 17.56 5.81 -3.20
N SER A 50 17.82 4.56 -2.83
CA SER A 50 16.90 3.73 -2.04
C SER A 50 16.60 4.31 -0.66
N THR A 51 17.52 5.08 -0.08
CA THR A 51 17.28 5.84 1.16
C THR A 51 16.10 6.81 0.99
N ALA A 52 15.91 7.41 -0.20
CA ALA A 52 14.76 8.25 -0.48
C ALA A 52 13.44 7.47 -0.42
N ALA A 53 13.40 6.26 -0.98
CA ALA A 53 12.24 5.36 -0.84
C ALA A 53 12.03 4.93 0.61
N SER A 54 13.09 4.65 1.36
CA SER A 54 12.99 4.33 2.78
C SER A 54 12.33 5.46 3.57
N VAL A 55 12.79 6.71 3.38
CA VAL A 55 12.18 7.89 4.02
C VAL A 55 10.71 8.00 3.62
N ASN A 56 10.38 7.84 2.34
CA ASN A 56 9.00 7.84 1.85
C ASN A 56 8.13 6.82 2.56
N LEU A 57 8.58 5.56 2.63
CA LEU A 57 7.86 4.47 3.27
C LEU A 57 7.65 4.72 4.76
N VAL A 58 8.66 5.23 5.48
CA VAL A 58 8.52 5.60 6.91
C VAL A 58 7.43 6.66 7.09
N VAL A 59 7.50 7.76 6.34
CA VAL A 59 6.55 8.87 6.46
C VAL A 59 5.13 8.43 6.08
N PHE A 60 5.01 7.66 4.99
CA PHE A 60 3.76 7.08 4.51
C PHE A 60 3.15 6.08 5.51
N GLY A 61 3.96 5.27 6.18
CA GLY A 61 3.49 4.31 7.18
C GLY A 61 3.03 4.96 8.46
N LEU A 62 3.83 5.90 8.97
CA LEU A 62 3.53 6.59 10.21
C LEU A 62 2.32 7.51 10.11
N SER A 63 1.89 7.91 8.91
CA SER A 63 0.65 8.66 8.74
C SER A 63 -0.61 7.82 8.93
N ALA A 64 -0.56 6.50 8.67
CA ALA A 64 -1.75 5.66 8.63
C ALA A 64 -2.56 5.60 9.95
N PRO A 65 -1.95 5.47 11.15
CA PRO A 65 -2.68 5.52 12.42
C PRO A 65 -3.39 6.86 12.68
N PHE A 66 -2.91 7.96 12.09
CA PHE A 66 -3.40 9.32 12.35
C PHE A 66 -4.29 9.87 11.24
N ALA A 67 -4.21 9.31 10.04
CA ALA A 67 -4.89 9.82 8.86
C ALA A 67 -6.42 9.89 9.06
N ALA A 68 -6.99 8.93 9.80
CA ALA A 68 -8.41 8.90 10.12
C ALA A 68 -8.82 10.09 11.01
N SER A 69 -8.05 10.35 12.08
CA SER A 69 -8.26 11.49 12.98
C SER A 69 -8.02 12.83 12.27
N PHE A 70 -7.05 12.89 11.37
CA PHE A 70 -6.76 14.09 10.59
C PHE A 70 -7.91 14.43 9.64
N ALA A 71 -8.43 13.44 8.92
CA ALA A 71 -9.55 13.62 8.01
C ALA A 71 -10.87 13.93 8.72
N GLU A 72 -11.08 13.42 9.93
CA GLU A 72 -12.22 13.83 10.77
C GLU A 72 -12.10 15.28 11.22
N ARG A 73 -10.91 15.71 11.65
CA ARG A 73 -10.70 17.07 12.17
C ARG A 73 -10.73 18.13 11.08
N PHE A 74 -10.15 17.86 9.92
CA PHE A 74 -9.96 18.85 8.85
C PHE A 74 -10.92 18.68 7.67
N GLY A 75 -11.65 17.56 7.61
CA GLY A 75 -12.52 17.19 6.48
C GLY A 75 -11.77 16.40 5.42
N LEU A 76 -12.39 15.33 4.90
CA LEU A 76 -11.79 14.40 3.94
C LEU A 76 -11.35 15.11 2.64
N THR A 77 -12.23 15.95 2.10
CA THR A 77 -12.04 16.63 0.82
C THR A 77 -10.88 17.62 0.90
N ARG A 78 -10.74 18.34 2.02
CA ARG A 78 -9.62 19.28 2.23
C ARG A 78 -8.29 18.55 2.31
N VAL A 79 -8.23 17.46 3.08
CA VAL A 79 -7.02 16.63 3.21
C VAL A 79 -6.60 16.07 1.86
N VAL A 80 -7.54 15.51 1.09
CA VAL A 80 -7.27 14.98 -0.26
C VAL A 80 -6.82 16.05 -1.24
N THR A 81 -7.46 17.22 -1.21
CA THR A 81 -7.09 18.35 -2.09
C THR A 81 -5.65 18.81 -1.81
N ILE A 82 -5.29 19.01 -0.54
CA ILE A 82 -3.93 19.40 -0.15
C ILE A 82 -2.92 18.33 -0.57
N ALA A 83 -3.23 17.06 -0.33
CA ALA A 83 -2.35 15.97 -0.71
C ALA A 83 -2.14 15.87 -2.23
N LEU A 84 -3.19 16.05 -3.05
CA LEU A 84 -3.05 16.03 -4.51
C LEU A 84 -2.22 17.22 -5.03
N ILE A 85 -2.37 18.40 -4.41
CA ILE A 85 -1.49 19.54 -4.69
C ILE A 85 -0.04 19.19 -4.35
N LEU A 86 0.22 18.62 -3.17
CA LEU A 86 1.56 18.22 -2.77
C LEU A 86 2.14 17.12 -3.66
N ILE A 87 1.34 16.16 -4.12
CA ILE A 87 1.74 15.14 -5.11
C ILE A 87 2.16 15.82 -6.42
N GLY A 88 1.32 16.70 -6.98
CA GLY A 88 1.64 17.41 -8.22
C GLY A 88 2.88 18.31 -8.10
N VAL A 89 3.01 19.04 -7.00
CA VAL A 89 4.19 19.87 -6.70
C VAL A 89 5.43 19.00 -6.54
N SER A 90 5.34 17.88 -5.83
CA SER A 90 6.47 16.95 -5.66
C SER A 90 6.93 16.39 -7.01
N ALA A 91 5.99 16.01 -7.88
CA ALA A 91 6.30 15.52 -9.22
C ALA A 91 7.02 16.58 -10.07
N ALA A 92 6.58 17.84 -10.01
CA ALA A 92 7.26 18.95 -10.68
C ALA A 92 8.65 19.22 -10.09
N LEU A 93 8.78 19.27 -8.76
CA LEU A 93 10.06 19.53 -8.08
C LEU A 93 11.08 18.41 -8.33
N ILE A 94 10.65 17.15 -8.46
CA ILE A 94 11.54 16.03 -8.79
C ILE A 94 12.28 16.26 -10.11
N THR A 95 11.64 16.89 -11.11
CA THR A 95 12.30 17.20 -12.40
C THR A 95 13.48 18.17 -12.28
N GLN A 96 13.55 18.90 -11.17
CA GLN A 96 14.55 19.93 -10.88
C GLN A 96 15.57 19.48 -9.82
N VAL A 97 15.50 18.22 -9.38
CA VAL A 97 16.44 17.66 -8.41
C VAL A 97 17.81 17.53 -9.07
N ASN A 98 18.83 18.04 -8.39
CA ASN A 98 20.23 17.93 -8.78
C ASN A 98 21.14 17.47 -7.62
N GLN A 99 20.58 17.29 -6.42
CA GLN A 99 21.31 16.94 -5.20
C GLN A 99 20.51 15.91 -4.39
N LEU A 100 21.20 14.96 -3.74
CA LEU A 100 20.57 13.85 -3.00
C LEU A 100 19.59 14.32 -1.92
N TRP A 101 19.94 15.37 -1.17
CA TRP A 101 19.07 15.87 -0.11
C TRP A 101 17.73 16.40 -0.65
N GLN A 102 17.70 16.89 -1.90
CA GLN A 102 16.48 17.33 -2.56
C GLN A 102 15.59 16.13 -2.88
N LEU A 103 16.17 14.99 -3.29
CA LEU A 103 15.43 13.75 -3.47
C LEU A 103 14.82 13.28 -2.15
N TYR A 104 15.59 13.29 -1.05
CA TYR A 104 15.07 12.90 0.28
C TYR A 104 13.94 13.81 0.76
N LEU A 105 14.04 15.11 0.50
CA LEU A 105 13.01 16.07 0.87
C LEU A 105 11.76 15.91 0.00
N VAL A 106 11.91 15.95 -1.32
CA VAL A 106 10.78 16.01 -2.25
C VAL A 106 10.10 14.65 -2.39
N TRP A 107 10.86 13.59 -2.64
CA TRP A 107 10.32 12.23 -2.74
C TRP A 107 10.05 11.64 -1.36
N GLY A 108 11.05 11.66 -0.48
CA GLY A 108 10.96 11.02 0.83
C GLY A 108 9.89 11.69 1.70
N LEU A 109 10.05 12.97 1.99
CA LEU A 109 9.18 13.66 2.94
C LEU A 109 7.88 14.15 2.32
N ILE A 110 7.93 14.96 1.25
CA ILE A 110 6.75 15.64 0.70
C ILE A 110 5.80 14.62 0.05
N ALA A 111 6.28 13.83 -0.92
CA ALA A 111 5.44 12.83 -1.58
C ALA A 111 5.00 11.71 -0.60
N GLY A 112 5.85 11.32 0.35
CA GLY A 112 5.51 10.36 1.41
C GLY A 112 4.38 10.84 2.31
N ALA A 113 4.46 12.09 2.79
CA ALA A 113 3.42 12.69 3.61
C ALA A 113 2.10 12.86 2.84
N ALA A 114 2.18 13.30 1.58
CA ALA A 114 1.01 13.53 0.75
C ALA A 114 0.23 12.23 0.46
N THR A 115 0.93 11.20 -0.01
CA THR A 115 0.32 9.88 -0.28
C THR A 115 -0.18 9.21 1.01
N GLY A 116 0.55 9.40 2.12
CA GLY A 116 0.19 8.87 3.43
C GLY A 116 -1.06 9.49 4.04
N ALA A 117 -1.37 10.73 3.71
CA ALA A 117 -2.59 11.41 4.15
C ALA A 117 -3.85 10.92 3.41
N VAL A 118 -3.70 10.33 2.21
CA VAL A 118 -4.81 9.95 1.31
C VAL A 118 -5.08 8.46 1.35
N ALA A 119 -4.06 7.65 1.05
CA ALA A 119 -4.25 6.26 0.65
C ALA A 119 -4.90 5.36 1.73
N PRO A 120 -4.53 5.42 3.03
CA PRO A 120 -5.04 4.45 4.01
C PRO A 120 -6.52 4.66 4.37
N VAL A 121 -7.07 5.86 4.14
CA VAL A 121 -8.33 6.29 4.76
C VAL A 121 -9.41 6.62 3.74
N LEU A 122 -9.03 7.06 2.55
CA LEU A 122 -9.98 7.50 1.53
C LEU A 122 -10.99 6.39 1.16
N ALA A 123 -10.52 5.17 0.91
CA ALA A 123 -11.37 4.02 0.58
C ALA A 123 -12.36 3.67 1.71
N ALA A 124 -11.88 3.67 2.95
CA ALA A 124 -12.67 3.34 4.14
C ALA A 124 -13.73 4.41 4.43
N MET A 125 -13.41 5.70 4.27
CA MET A 125 -14.35 6.78 4.54
C MET A 125 -15.40 6.94 3.43
N ILE A 126 -15.03 6.83 2.15
CA ILE A 126 -16.02 6.87 1.07
C ILE A 126 -16.99 5.71 1.22
N SER A 127 -16.48 4.48 1.33
CA SER A 127 -17.33 3.29 1.48
C SER A 127 -18.16 3.34 2.76
N GLY A 128 -17.62 3.87 3.86
CA GLY A 128 -18.29 3.95 5.15
C GLY A 128 -19.38 5.02 5.24
N ARG A 129 -19.20 6.18 4.60
CA ARG A 129 -20.12 7.32 4.68
C ARG A 129 -21.17 7.34 3.57
N TRP A 130 -20.86 6.81 2.39
CA TRP A 130 -21.72 6.92 1.22
C TRP A 130 -22.48 5.65 0.86
N PHE A 131 -22.13 4.49 1.45
CA PHE A 131 -22.68 3.19 1.05
C PHE A 131 -23.08 2.35 2.26
N VAL A 132 -24.35 1.94 2.27
CA VAL A 132 -24.86 0.87 3.14
C VAL A 132 -24.94 -0.41 2.34
N GLU A 133 -25.58 -0.34 1.18
CA GLU A 133 -25.59 -1.43 0.21
C GLU A 133 -24.30 -1.38 -0.62
N LYS A 134 -23.75 -2.55 -0.96
CA LYS A 134 -22.53 -2.69 -1.79
C LYS A 134 -21.27 -2.01 -1.20
N ARG A 135 -21.26 -1.68 0.09
CA ARG A 135 -20.11 -1.10 0.79
C ARG A 135 -18.82 -1.89 0.57
N GLY A 136 -18.90 -3.22 0.67
CA GLY A 136 -17.74 -4.10 0.46
C GLY A 136 -17.18 -4.03 -0.96
N LEU A 137 -18.06 -3.95 -1.98
CA LEU A 137 -17.67 -3.81 -3.38
C LEU A 137 -16.91 -2.49 -3.60
N VAL A 138 -17.43 -1.39 -3.06
CA VAL A 138 -16.80 -0.07 -3.20
C VAL A 138 -15.47 -0.02 -2.45
N LEU A 139 -15.42 -0.54 -1.22
CA LEU A 139 -14.18 -0.62 -0.45
C LEU A 139 -13.12 -1.45 -1.18
N GLY A 140 -13.51 -2.61 -1.71
CA GLY A 140 -12.63 -3.47 -2.50
C GLY A 140 -12.11 -2.80 -3.77
N GLY A 141 -12.99 -2.19 -4.57
CA GLY A 141 -12.61 -1.49 -5.80
C GLY A 141 -11.67 -0.30 -5.54
N LEU A 142 -11.93 0.49 -4.50
CA LEU A 142 -11.06 1.60 -4.11
C LEU A 142 -9.70 1.11 -3.60
N THR A 143 -9.68 0.04 -2.81
CA THR A 143 -8.44 -0.54 -2.29
C THR A 143 -7.58 -1.11 -3.43
N ALA A 144 -8.19 -1.82 -4.37
CA ALA A 144 -7.55 -2.32 -5.59
C ALA A 144 -6.98 -1.17 -6.44
N ALA A 145 -7.69 -0.04 -6.56
CA ALA A 145 -7.17 1.15 -7.26
C ALA A 145 -5.82 1.61 -6.71
N ASN A 146 -5.66 1.56 -5.39
CA ASN A 146 -4.41 1.95 -4.74
C ASN A 146 -3.33 0.88 -4.87
N SER A 147 -3.64 -0.40 -4.60
CA SER A 147 -2.63 -1.47 -4.63
C SER A 147 -2.24 -1.85 -6.05
N THR A 148 -3.19 -2.37 -6.81
CA THR A 148 -3.00 -2.83 -8.19
C THR A 148 -2.62 -1.68 -9.11
N GLY A 149 -3.12 -0.46 -8.85
CA GLY A 149 -2.73 0.73 -9.61
C GLY A 149 -1.22 0.98 -9.58
N GLN A 150 -0.53 0.74 -8.46
CA GLN A 150 0.92 0.92 -8.38
C GLN A 150 1.68 0.01 -9.33
N LEU A 151 1.10 -1.13 -9.70
CA LEU A 151 1.75 -2.13 -10.51
C LEU A 151 1.34 -2.04 -11.97
N ILE A 152 0.05 -1.82 -12.25
CA ILE A 152 -0.48 -1.74 -13.62
C ILE A 152 0.04 -0.52 -14.40
N PHE A 153 0.41 0.57 -13.73
CA PHE A 153 0.98 1.73 -14.44
C PHE A 153 2.46 1.59 -14.80
N LEU A 154 3.18 0.62 -14.23
CA LEU A 154 4.61 0.49 -14.47
C LEU A 154 4.95 0.34 -15.96
N PRO A 155 4.23 -0.45 -16.79
CA PRO A 155 4.50 -0.53 -18.22
C PRO A 155 4.31 0.80 -18.96
N LEU A 156 3.29 1.58 -18.57
CA LEU A 156 3.07 2.92 -19.15
C LEU A 156 4.22 3.85 -18.78
N MET A 157 4.65 3.84 -17.52
CA MET A 157 5.78 4.66 -17.06
C MET A 157 7.10 4.22 -17.69
N ALA A 158 7.30 2.91 -17.88
CA ALA A 158 8.46 2.35 -18.56
C ALA A 158 8.50 2.75 -20.04
N ALA A 159 7.37 2.76 -20.73
CA ALA A 159 7.31 3.24 -22.11
C ALA A 159 7.63 4.75 -22.24
N LEU A 160 7.32 5.54 -21.20
CA LEU A 160 7.61 6.98 -21.18
C LEU A 160 9.06 7.30 -20.77
N ILE A 161 9.76 6.37 -20.12
CA ILE A 161 11.11 6.67 -19.62
C ILE A 161 12.14 6.82 -20.74
N ASP A 162 11.90 6.17 -21.87
CA ASP A 162 12.72 6.28 -23.08
C ASP A 162 12.75 7.72 -23.63
N ASP A 163 11.65 8.47 -23.45
CA ASP A 163 11.55 9.91 -23.80
C ASP A 163 12.19 10.83 -22.73
N GLY A 164 12.69 10.25 -21.63
CA GLY A 164 13.34 10.92 -20.52
C GLY A 164 12.53 10.89 -19.23
N TRP A 165 13.18 10.49 -18.13
CA TRP A 165 12.56 10.33 -16.81
C TRP A 165 11.86 11.59 -16.28
N ARG A 166 12.31 12.79 -16.68
CA ARG A 166 11.65 14.06 -16.35
C ARG A 166 10.26 14.15 -16.96
N TRP A 167 10.08 13.68 -18.19
CA TRP A 167 8.78 13.68 -18.86
C TRP A 167 7.81 12.72 -18.19
N THR A 168 8.28 11.53 -17.78
CA THR A 168 7.50 10.60 -16.95
C THR A 168 6.96 11.28 -15.69
N MET A 169 7.77 12.08 -15.01
CA MET A 169 7.34 12.84 -13.84
C MET A 169 6.36 13.97 -14.15
N VAL A 170 6.47 14.62 -15.31
CA VAL A 170 5.46 15.59 -15.78
C VAL A 170 4.11 14.91 -16.01
N VAL A 171 4.09 13.72 -16.60
CA VAL A 171 2.85 12.95 -16.81
C VAL A 171 2.22 12.54 -15.47
N VAL A 172 3.03 12.09 -14.49
CA VAL A 172 2.57 11.82 -13.12
C VAL A 172 1.96 13.07 -12.48
N GLY A 173 2.62 14.23 -12.63
CA GLY A 173 2.10 15.51 -12.15
C GLY A 173 0.78 15.90 -12.82
N GLY A 174 0.67 15.71 -14.13
CA GLY A 174 -0.56 15.93 -14.89
C GLY A 174 -1.72 15.04 -14.41
N ALA A 175 -1.45 13.76 -14.16
CA ALA A 175 -2.44 12.84 -13.59
C ALA A 175 -2.91 13.30 -12.19
N ALA A 176 -2.01 13.83 -11.36
CA ALA A 176 -2.37 14.41 -10.08
C ALA A 176 -3.24 15.67 -10.21
N VAL A 177 -2.99 16.53 -11.21
CA VAL A 177 -3.85 17.69 -11.50
C VAL A 177 -5.23 17.26 -11.98
N VAL A 178 -5.34 16.26 -12.84
CA VAL A 178 -6.64 15.70 -13.27
C VAL A 178 -7.40 15.15 -12.06
N ALA A 179 -6.73 14.36 -11.22
CA ALA A 179 -7.32 13.85 -9.99
C ALA A 179 -7.74 14.98 -9.03
N LEU A 180 -6.96 16.06 -8.93
CA LEU A 180 -7.29 17.24 -8.14
C LEU A 180 -8.56 17.92 -8.63
N VAL A 181 -8.68 18.15 -9.94
CA VAL A 181 -9.88 18.74 -10.54
C VAL A 181 -11.11 17.87 -10.25
N LEU A 182 -10.99 16.55 -10.44
CA LEU A 182 -12.08 15.62 -10.13
C LEU A 182 -12.44 15.61 -8.64
N ALA A 183 -11.45 15.65 -7.76
CA ALA A 183 -11.67 15.72 -6.33
C ALA A 183 -12.44 17.00 -5.93
N VAL A 184 -11.99 18.18 -6.40
CA VAL A 184 -12.62 19.47 -6.08
C VAL A 184 -14.06 19.55 -6.62
N LEU A 185 -14.31 19.03 -7.82
CA LEU A 185 -15.63 19.06 -8.43
C LEU A 185 -16.60 18.07 -7.76
N PHE A 186 -16.15 16.84 -7.53
CA PHE A 186 -17.04 15.72 -7.25
C PHE A 186 -16.95 15.16 -5.84
N MET A 187 -15.81 15.23 -5.16
CA MET A 187 -15.69 14.68 -3.80
C MET A 187 -16.40 15.56 -2.77
N ARG A 188 -16.96 14.88 -1.76
CA ARG A 188 -17.64 15.47 -0.62
C ARG A 188 -17.42 14.59 0.60
N ASP A 189 -17.39 15.22 1.78
CA ASP A 189 -17.05 14.54 3.03
C ASP A 189 -18.09 13.49 3.46
N GLY A 190 -19.35 13.71 3.11
CA GLY A 190 -20.47 12.82 3.35
C GLY A 190 -21.72 13.30 2.59
N PRO A 191 -22.82 12.52 2.62
CA PRO A 191 -24.12 12.97 2.12
C PRO A 191 -24.51 14.33 2.74
N ALA A 192 -25.17 15.19 1.97
CA ALA A 192 -25.67 16.46 2.52
C ALA A 192 -26.75 16.21 3.60
N GLU A 193 -27.06 17.22 4.43
CA GLU A 193 -28.17 17.12 5.38
C GLU A 193 -29.48 16.73 4.66
N GLY A 194 -30.10 15.63 5.09
CA GLY A 194 -31.28 15.06 4.46
C GLY A 194 -31.03 14.14 3.26
N GLU A 195 -29.78 14.02 2.78
CA GLU A 195 -29.38 13.05 1.74
C GLU A 195 -29.07 11.69 2.38
N ALA A 196 -29.66 10.63 1.86
CA ALA A 196 -29.38 9.28 2.33
C ALA A 196 -28.11 8.70 1.68
N PRO A 197 -27.31 7.89 2.40
CA PRO A 197 -26.29 7.06 1.77
C PRO A 197 -26.95 6.04 0.84
N TYR A 198 -26.20 5.55 -0.13
CA TYR A 198 -26.71 4.56 -1.08
C TYR A 198 -27.18 3.29 -0.34
N GLY A 199 -28.49 3.01 -0.45
CA GLY A 199 -29.14 1.87 0.20
C GLY A 199 -29.41 2.04 1.70
N GLY A 200 -29.39 3.28 2.23
CA GLY A 200 -29.70 3.58 3.64
C GLY A 200 -30.75 4.68 3.82
N THR A 201 -30.94 5.10 5.08
CA THR A 201 -31.79 6.25 5.45
C THR A 201 -30.93 7.43 5.94
N PRO A 202 -31.46 8.67 5.91
CA PRO A 202 -30.75 9.84 6.43
C PRO A 202 -30.39 9.74 7.92
N GLU A 203 -31.21 9.09 8.76
CA GLU A 203 -30.87 8.91 10.19
C GLU A 203 -29.62 8.04 10.40
N LEU A 204 -29.42 7.04 9.52
CA LEU A 204 -28.23 6.20 9.58
C LEU A 204 -26.97 6.98 9.21
N ALA A 205 -27.07 8.00 8.35
CA ALA A 205 -25.97 8.91 8.02
C ALA A 205 -25.51 9.69 9.26
N ALA A 206 -26.45 10.23 10.04
CA ALA A 206 -26.16 10.97 11.27
C ALA A 206 -25.50 10.09 12.35
N ALA A 207 -25.82 8.80 12.40
CA ALA A 207 -25.19 7.86 13.34
C ALA A 207 -23.75 7.47 12.96
N ILE A 208 -23.36 7.57 11.69
CA ILE A 208 -22.00 7.26 11.20
C ILE A 208 -20.96 8.31 11.64
N ASP A 209 -21.40 9.54 11.93
CA ASP A 209 -20.55 10.66 12.38
C ASP A 209 -20.34 10.75 13.92
N ALA A 210 -20.79 9.76 14.70
CA ALA A 210 -20.60 9.78 16.14
C ALA A 210 -19.10 9.66 16.55
N PRO A 211 -18.63 10.41 17.59
CA PRO A 211 -17.21 10.82 17.71
C PRO A 211 -16.31 9.88 18.55
N ALA A 212 -16.69 8.62 18.77
CA ALA A 212 -15.93 7.73 19.65
C ALA A 212 -14.91 6.87 18.89
N ARG A 213 -13.91 7.48 18.26
CA ARG A 213 -12.72 6.74 17.80
C ARG A 213 -11.63 6.76 18.87
N PRO A 214 -11.09 5.60 19.26
CA PRO A 214 -10.05 5.56 20.28
C PRO A 214 -8.77 6.23 19.76
N SER A 215 -8.08 6.96 20.65
CA SER A 215 -6.84 7.67 20.34
C SER A 215 -5.79 6.71 19.76
N ALA A 216 -5.15 7.08 18.65
CA ALA A 216 -4.10 6.28 18.02
C ALA A 216 -2.99 5.91 19.02
N VAL A 217 -2.51 6.89 19.78
CA VAL A 217 -1.46 6.68 20.81
C VAL A 217 -1.99 5.87 21.99
N GLY A 218 -3.24 6.10 22.40
CA GLY A 218 -3.89 5.33 23.46
C GLY A 218 -3.99 3.84 23.11
N VAL A 219 -4.43 3.53 21.89
CA VAL A 219 -4.48 2.17 21.37
C VAL A 219 -3.10 1.55 21.31
N LEU A 220 -2.08 2.26 20.80
CA LEU A 220 -0.71 1.72 20.76
C LEU A 220 -0.23 1.31 22.16
N ARG A 221 -0.43 2.18 23.16
CA ARG A 221 -0.06 1.88 24.55
C ARG A 221 -0.79 0.65 25.09
N GLN A 222 -2.05 0.47 24.70
CA GLN A 222 -2.86 -0.69 25.08
C GLN A 222 -2.36 -1.99 24.44
N VAL A 223 -2.05 -1.98 23.13
CA VAL A 223 -1.76 -3.20 22.37
C VAL A 223 -0.28 -3.58 22.32
N MET A 224 0.65 -2.65 22.58
CA MET A 224 2.10 -2.89 22.41
C MET A 224 2.70 -3.98 23.32
N ARG A 225 1.99 -4.39 24.37
CA ARG A 225 2.40 -5.49 25.27
C ARG A 225 1.75 -6.83 24.92
N ASP A 226 0.80 -6.82 23.99
CA ASP A 226 0.06 -8.00 23.58
C ASP A 226 0.86 -8.84 22.57
N ARG A 227 1.04 -10.13 22.86
CA ARG A 227 1.84 -11.02 22.02
C ARG A 227 1.23 -11.27 20.65
N VAL A 228 -0.10 -11.22 20.52
CA VAL A 228 -0.78 -11.36 19.22
C VAL A 228 -0.52 -10.11 18.40
N PHE A 229 -0.66 -8.92 18.99
CA PHE A 229 -0.33 -7.67 18.31
C PHE A 229 1.14 -7.66 17.84
N LEU A 230 2.08 -8.03 18.71
CA LEU A 230 3.51 -8.06 18.36
C LEU A 230 3.82 -9.09 17.27
N ALA A 231 3.18 -10.27 17.28
CA ALA A 231 3.35 -11.27 16.24
C ALA A 231 2.77 -10.81 14.89
N LEU A 232 1.60 -10.19 14.91
CA LEU A 232 1.00 -9.61 13.70
C LEU A 232 1.85 -8.46 13.18
N ALA A 233 2.26 -7.51 14.03
CA ALA A 233 3.13 -6.40 13.63
C ALA A 233 4.49 -6.87 13.08
N GLY A 234 5.13 -7.84 13.73
CA GLY A 234 6.40 -8.41 13.29
C GLY A 234 6.30 -9.20 11.98
N SER A 235 5.25 -10.01 11.81
CA SER A 235 5.02 -10.69 10.54
C SER A 235 4.68 -9.71 9.42
N PHE A 236 3.88 -8.67 9.71
CA PHE A 236 3.48 -7.67 8.72
C PHE A 236 4.65 -6.73 8.37
N PHE A 237 5.58 -6.49 9.29
CA PHE A 237 6.89 -5.90 9.00
C PHE A 237 7.65 -6.72 7.95
N VAL A 238 7.73 -8.05 8.10
CA VAL A 238 8.34 -8.92 7.10
C VAL A 238 7.56 -8.89 5.77
N CYS A 239 6.23 -8.84 5.84
CA CYS A 239 5.40 -8.66 4.65
C CYS A 239 5.83 -7.41 3.87
N GLY A 240 5.94 -6.25 4.54
CA GLY A 240 6.31 -5.00 3.88
C GLY A 240 7.77 -4.95 3.44
N ALA A 241 8.68 -5.54 4.21
CA ALA A 241 10.07 -5.72 3.81
C ALA A 241 10.18 -6.45 2.47
N THR A 242 9.44 -7.54 2.34
CA THR A 242 9.52 -8.40 1.16
C THR A 242 8.74 -7.85 -0.03
N THR A 243 7.60 -7.18 0.16
CA THR A 243 6.79 -6.64 -0.95
C THR A 243 7.19 -5.23 -1.34
N VAL A 244 6.87 -4.23 -0.52
CA VAL A 244 7.00 -2.82 -0.87
C VAL A 244 8.41 -2.29 -0.74
N GLY A 245 9.23 -2.90 0.12
CA GLY A 245 10.63 -2.52 0.30
C GLY A 245 11.55 -3.16 -0.72
N LEU A 246 11.49 -4.49 -0.84
CA LEU A 246 12.36 -5.24 -1.72
C LEU A 246 11.82 -5.30 -3.14
N ILE A 247 10.69 -5.98 -3.37
CA ILE A 247 10.21 -6.25 -4.73
C ILE A 247 9.75 -4.96 -5.44
N ALA A 248 8.96 -4.10 -4.78
CA ALA A 248 8.45 -2.89 -5.42
C ALA A 248 9.53 -1.87 -5.79
N VAL A 249 10.62 -1.79 -5.02
CA VAL A 249 11.70 -0.82 -5.25
C VAL A 249 12.80 -1.43 -6.13
N HIS A 250 13.14 -2.70 -5.92
CA HIS A 250 14.35 -3.29 -6.48
C HIS A 250 14.13 -4.42 -7.49
N LEU A 251 12.90 -4.90 -7.75
CA LEU A 251 12.74 -5.98 -8.73
C LEU A 251 13.17 -5.54 -10.13
N ILE A 252 12.90 -4.29 -10.54
CA ILE A 252 13.27 -3.79 -11.87
C ILE A 252 14.81 -3.69 -12.00
N PRO A 253 15.54 -2.98 -11.11
CA PRO A 253 17.00 -3.01 -11.12
C PRO A 253 17.60 -4.43 -11.01
N ALA A 254 17.02 -5.28 -10.17
CA ALA A 254 17.48 -6.67 -10.05
C ALA A 254 17.25 -7.47 -11.35
N ALA A 255 16.15 -7.25 -12.06
CA ALA A 255 15.90 -7.89 -13.35
C ALA A 255 16.93 -7.42 -14.40
N HIS A 256 17.35 -6.16 -14.36
CA HIS A 256 18.39 -5.63 -15.24
C HIS A 256 19.75 -6.29 -15.03
N ASP A 257 20.11 -6.68 -13.80
CA ASP A 257 21.33 -7.46 -13.51
C ASP A 257 21.36 -8.81 -14.27
N HIS A 258 20.19 -9.32 -14.67
CA HIS A 258 20.03 -10.54 -15.46
C HIS A 258 19.76 -10.27 -16.95
N GLY A 259 19.85 -9.01 -17.41
CA GLY A 259 19.62 -8.64 -18.81
C GLY A 259 18.16 -8.53 -19.23
N ILE A 260 17.22 -8.60 -18.29
CA ILE A 260 15.78 -8.40 -18.56
C ILE A 260 15.55 -6.90 -18.80
N SER A 261 14.76 -6.54 -19.81
CA SER A 261 14.48 -5.13 -20.11
C SER A 261 13.50 -4.48 -19.12
N THR A 262 13.55 -3.15 -18.99
CA THR A 262 12.63 -2.38 -18.13
C THR A 262 11.17 -2.65 -18.46
N GLY A 263 10.82 -2.74 -19.76
CA GLY A 263 9.47 -3.05 -20.21
C GLY A 263 9.01 -4.46 -19.79
N HIS A 264 9.89 -5.47 -19.87
CA HIS A 264 9.57 -6.83 -19.43
C HIS A 264 9.43 -6.90 -17.90
N ALA A 265 10.35 -6.30 -17.14
CA ALA A 265 10.27 -6.24 -15.68
C ALA A 265 9.03 -5.47 -15.19
N ALA A 266 8.69 -4.36 -15.83
CA ALA A 266 7.45 -3.62 -15.58
C ALA A 266 6.21 -4.45 -15.91
N GLY A 267 6.25 -5.27 -16.98
CA GLY A 267 5.21 -6.21 -17.36
C GLY A 267 4.98 -7.31 -16.31
N ILE A 268 6.06 -7.87 -15.74
CA ILE A 268 6.01 -8.82 -14.62
C ILE A 268 5.30 -8.18 -13.43
N MET A 269 5.72 -6.98 -13.05
CA MET A 269 5.10 -6.24 -11.94
C MET A 269 3.62 -5.95 -12.22
N ALA A 270 3.26 -5.51 -13.42
CA ALA A 270 1.86 -5.29 -13.81
C ALA A 270 1.00 -6.57 -13.73
N ALA A 271 1.55 -7.70 -14.19
CA ALA A 271 0.88 -9.00 -14.07
C ALA A 271 0.65 -9.36 -12.60
N MET A 272 1.64 -9.14 -11.74
CA MET A 272 1.49 -9.31 -10.29
C MET A 272 0.38 -8.42 -9.72
N GLY A 273 0.24 -7.19 -10.21
CA GLY A 273 -0.84 -6.29 -9.82
C GLY A 273 -2.23 -6.80 -10.18
N VAL A 274 -2.41 -7.38 -11.37
CA VAL A 274 -3.68 -7.99 -11.76
C VAL A 274 -3.99 -9.21 -10.90
N LEU A 275 -2.99 -10.05 -10.66
CA LEU A 275 -3.11 -11.24 -9.81
C LEU A 275 -3.41 -10.89 -8.35
N ASP A 276 -2.92 -9.76 -7.85
CA ASP A 276 -3.22 -9.26 -6.49
C ASP A 276 -4.74 -9.14 -6.26
N ILE A 277 -5.51 -8.69 -7.26
CA ILE A 277 -6.97 -8.59 -7.14
C ILE A 277 -7.57 -9.97 -6.85
N VAL A 278 -7.11 -10.99 -7.59
CA VAL A 278 -7.58 -12.38 -7.45
C VAL A 278 -7.13 -12.93 -6.09
N GLY A 279 -5.86 -12.74 -5.74
CA GLY A 279 -5.25 -13.27 -4.54
C GLY A 279 -5.79 -12.66 -3.25
N THR A 280 -5.92 -11.34 -3.21
CA THR A 280 -6.49 -10.62 -2.06
C THR A 280 -7.97 -10.94 -1.87
N THR A 281 -8.75 -10.99 -2.96
CA THR A 281 -10.17 -11.40 -2.89
C THR A 281 -10.31 -12.85 -2.43
N GLY A 282 -9.49 -13.75 -2.99
CA GLY A 282 -9.44 -15.16 -2.62
C GLY A 282 -9.03 -15.36 -1.15
N SER A 283 -8.05 -14.60 -0.67
CA SER A 283 -7.62 -14.60 0.73
C SER A 283 -8.73 -14.14 1.67
N GLY A 284 -9.49 -13.10 1.31
CA GLY A 284 -10.68 -12.70 2.06
C GLY A 284 -11.70 -13.84 2.17
N TRP A 285 -12.04 -14.45 1.03
CA TRP A 285 -12.96 -15.59 0.98
C TRP A 285 -12.47 -16.81 1.81
N LEU A 286 -11.17 -17.07 1.80
CA LEU A 286 -10.54 -18.12 2.61
C LEU A 286 -10.58 -17.77 4.10
N THR A 287 -10.32 -16.51 4.44
CA THR A 287 -10.29 -16.02 5.84
C THR A 287 -11.65 -16.17 6.52
N ASP A 288 -12.74 -16.05 5.77
CA ASP A 288 -14.10 -16.26 6.28
C ASP A 288 -14.40 -17.75 6.61
N ARG A 289 -13.64 -18.70 6.06
CA ARG A 289 -13.92 -20.14 6.12
C ARG A 289 -12.87 -20.95 6.88
N TYR A 290 -11.64 -20.48 6.88
CA TYR A 290 -10.49 -21.18 7.42
C TYR A 290 -9.83 -20.36 8.53
N ASP A 291 -8.97 -21.01 9.30
CA ASP A 291 -8.22 -20.33 10.36
C ASP A 291 -7.24 -19.30 9.77
N ALA A 292 -7.47 -18.03 10.10
CA ALA A 292 -6.68 -16.90 9.61
C ALA A 292 -5.17 -17.01 9.96
N GLY A 293 -4.83 -17.62 11.11
CA GLY A 293 -3.43 -17.86 11.49
C GLY A 293 -2.75 -18.88 10.58
N LYS A 294 -3.45 -19.98 10.26
CA LYS A 294 -2.96 -20.97 9.29
C LYS A 294 -2.78 -20.40 7.89
N LEU A 295 -3.70 -19.53 7.44
CA LEU A 295 -3.56 -18.85 6.15
C LEU A 295 -2.30 -17.98 6.11
N LEU A 296 -2.03 -17.18 7.15
CA LEU A 296 -0.78 -16.41 7.26
C LEU A 296 0.47 -17.29 7.19
N ILE A 297 0.48 -18.45 7.86
CA ILE A 297 1.60 -19.41 7.79
C ILE A 297 1.83 -19.85 6.34
N VAL A 298 0.78 -20.20 5.61
CA VAL A 298 0.87 -20.61 4.20
C VAL A 298 1.40 -19.47 3.33
N TYR A 299 0.86 -18.26 3.47
CA TYR A 299 1.28 -17.08 2.70
C TYR A 299 2.75 -16.74 2.93
N TYR A 300 3.19 -16.62 4.18
CA TYR A 300 4.60 -16.36 4.48
C TYR A 300 5.53 -17.49 4.05
N THR A 301 5.13 -18.75 4.23
CA THR A 301 5.97 -19.88 3.79
C THR A 301 6.12 -19.89 2.27
N GLY A 302 5.02 -19.72 1.54
CA GLY A 302 5.05 -19.67 0.08
C GLY A 302 5.84 -18.46 -0.43
N ARG A 303 5.68 -17.28 0.18
CA ARG A 303 6.50 -16.09 -0.13
C ARG A 303 7.99 -16.34 0.07
N GLY A 304 8.34 -17.01 1.18
CA GLY A 304 9.72 -17.41 1.46
C GLY A 304 10.29 -18.31 0.37
N VAL A 305 9.54 -19.33 -0.05
CA VAL A 305 9.93 -20.23 -1.14
C VAL A 305 10.09 -19.46 -2.46
N SER A 306 9.16 -18.55 -2.80
CA SER A 306 9.27 -17.75 -4.01
C SER A 306 10.50 -16.85 -4.04
N LEU A 307 10.84 -16.20 -2.93
CA LEU A 307 12.05 -15.38 -2.82
C LEU A 307 13.33 -16.21 -2.89
N LEU A 308 13.32 -17.43 -2.34
CA LEU A 308 14.44 -18.36 -2.43
C LEU A 308 14.73 -18.76 -3.88
N ILE A 309 13.69 -18.90 -4.70
CA ILE A 309 13.78 -19.31 -6.11
C ILE A 309 14.02 -18.11 -7.05
N LEU A 310 13.72 -16.88 -6.61
CA LEU A 310 13.76 -15.68 -7.46
C LEU A 310 15.08 -15.45 -8.21
N PRO A 311 16.29 -15.59 -7.60
CA PRO A 311 17.55 -15.48 -8.35
C PRO A 311 17.62 -16.40 -9.58
N VAL A 312 17.19 -17.66 -9.41
CA VAL A 312 17.14 -18.63 -10.50
C VAL A 312 16.04 -18.29 -11.50
N ALA A 313 14.91 -17.77 -11.02
CA ALA A 313 13.80 -17.35 -11.86
C ALA A 313 14.21 -16.19 -12.79
N LEU A 314 14.96 -15.20 -12.28
CA LEU A 314 15.50 -14.10 -13.08
C LEU A 314 16.56 -14.57 -14.08
N ALA A 315 17.44 -15.51 -13.69
CA ALA A 315 18.51 -15.99 -14.56
C ALA A 315 18.04 -16.88 -15.73
N VAL A 316 17.02 -17.72 -15.51
CA VAL A 316 16.55 -18.70 -16.52
C VAL A 316 15.36 -18.15 -17.32
N GLU A 317 14.65 -17.16 -16.79
CA GLU A 317 13.40 -16.64 -17.33
C GLU A 317 12.33 -17.75 -17.57
N GLY A 318 11.33 -17.46 -18.41
CA GLY A 318 10.35 -18.44 -18.87
C GLY A 318 9.42 -18.98 -17.78
N PRO A 319 9.19 -20.31 -17.72
CA PRO A 319 8.20 -20.90 -16.79
C PRO A 319 8.47 -20.62 -15.32
N THR A 320 9.74 -20.54 -14.90
CA THR A 320 10.11 -20.31 -13.50
C THR A 320 9.78 -18.88 -13.08
N LEU A 321 10.08 -17.90 -13.93
CA LEU A 321 9.74 -16.50 -13.70
C LEU A 321 8.22 -16.27 -13.75
N LEU A 322 7.53 -16.96 -14.65
CA LEU A 322 6.07 -16.96 -14.68
C LEU A 322 5.47 -17.55 -13.39
N ALA A 323 6.01 -18.68 -12.89
CA ALA A 323 5.56 -19.27 -11.63
C ALA A 323 5.77 -18.33 -10.44
N PHE A 324 6.93 -17.65 -10.38
CA PHE A 324 7.18 -16.59 -9.41
C PHE A 324 6.13 -15.47 -9.53
N THR A 325 5.93 -14.95 -10.75
CA THR A 325 4.97 -13.86 -11.04
C THR A 325 3.55 -14.22 -10.59
N VAL A 326 3.10 -15.44 -10.92
CA VAL A 326 1.76 -15.94 -10.55
C VAL A 326 1.62 -16.02 -9.04
N PHE A 327 2.53 -16.72 -8.36
CA PHE A 327 2.43 -16.92 -6.92
C PHE A 327 2.57 -15.59 -6.17
N TYR A 328 3.62 -14.83 -6.46
CA TYR A 328 3.93 -13.60 -5.74
C TYR A 328 2.87 -12.52 -6.01
N GLY A 329 2.31 -12.48 -7.21
CA GLY A 329 1.17 -11.63 -7.53
C GLY A 329 -0.08 -11.97 -6.71
N LEU A 330 -0.46 -13.25 -6.64
CA LEU A 330 -1.57 -13.69 -5.78
C LEU A 330 -1.30 -13.40 -4.30
N ASP A 331 -0.05 -13.49 -3.87
CA ASP A 331 0.32 -13.30 -2.47
C ASP A 331 0.51 -11.83 -2.08
N TRP A 332 0.60 -10.90 -3.04
CA TRP A 332 1.00 -9.49 -2.85
C TRP A 332 0.36 -8.82 -1.62
N ILE A 333 -0.98 -8.83 -1.52
CA ILE A 333 -1.76 -8.31 -0.36
C ILE A 333 -2.58 -9.41 0.34
N ALA A 334 -2.40 -10.68 -0.03
CA ALA A 334 -3.15 -11.81 0.57
C ALA A 334 -3.03 -11.90 2.10
N THR A 335 -1.99 -11.34 2.72
CA THR A 335 -1.82 -11.33 4.19
C THR A 335 -2.71 -10.31 4.91
N VAL A 336 -3.30 -9.33 4.21
CA VAL A 336 -4.13 -8.27 4.83
C VAL A 336 -5.43 -8.82 5.42
N PRO A 337 -6.30 -9.54 4.68
CA PRO A 337 -7.56 -10.03 5.23
C PRO A 337 -7.42 -10.84 6.53
N PRO A 338 -6.54 -11.87 6.63
CA PRO A 338 -6.38 -12.62 7.86
C PRO A 338 -5.77 -11.79 8.99
N THR A 339 -4.87 -10.85 8.70
CA THR A 339 -4.29 -9.95 9.71
C THR A 339 -5.36 -9.05 10.32
N VAL A 340 -6.23 -8.46 9.49
CA VAL A 340 -7.37 -7.63 9.93
C VAL A 340 -8.35 -8.48 10.75
N ALA A 341 -8.67 -9.71 10.30
CA ALA A 341 -9.56 -10.61 11.02
C ALA A 341 -9.01 -10.97 12.41
N LEU A 342 -7.72 -11.28 12.53
CA LEU A 342 -7.08 -11.63 13.80
C LEU A 342 -7.01 -10.45 14.78
N VAL A 343 -6.60 -9.26 14.31
CA VAL A 343 -6.49 -8.08 15.18
C VAL A 343 -7.86 -7.61 15.66
N THR A 344 -8.88 -7.63 14.79
CA THR A 344 -10.25 -7.25 15.17
C THR A 344 -10.91 -8.30 16.06
N LYS A 345 -10.62 -9.58 15.87
CA LYS A 345 -11.06 -10.66 16.78
C LYS A 345 -10.44 -10.51 18.18
N ARG A 346 -9.17 -10.09 18.28
CA ARG A 346 -8.46 -9.93 19.55
C ARG A 346 -8.89 -8.70 20.34
N PHE A 347 -9.02 -7.55 19.68
CA PHE A 347 -9.22 -6.25 20.34
C PHE A 347 -10.61 -5.63 20.10
N GLY A 348 -11.48 -6.29 19.35
CA GLY A 348 -12.76 -5.73 18.92
C GLY A 348 -12.58 -4.77 17.73
N ARG A 349 -13.70 -4.39 17.09
CA ARG A 349 -13.67 -3.64 15.83
C ARG A 349 -13.07 -2.24 15.95
N GLN A 350 -13.42 -1.47 16.98
CA GLN A 350 -12.95 -0.08 17.14
C GLN A 350 -11.45 0.00 17.43
N VAL A 351 -10.97 -0.70 18.47
CA VAL A 351 -9.55 -0.74 18.82
C VAL A 351 -8.76 -1.50 17.75
N GLY A 352 -9.31 -2.59 17.21
CA GLY A 352 -8.68 -3.40 16.16
C GLY A 352 -8.41 -2.64 14.86
N THR A 353 -9.31 -1.75 14.43
CA THR A 353 -9.07 -0.89 13.24
C THR A 353 -7.88 0.06 13.47
N VAL A 354 -7.77 0.69 14.64
CA VAL A 354 -6.64 1.58 14.96
C VAL A 354 -5.34 0.78 15.16
N ALA A 355 -5.43 -0.39 15.79
CA ALA A 355 -4.30 -1.32 15.94
C ALA A 355 -3.79 -1.81 14.59
N PHE A 356 -4.67 -2.06 13.61
CA PHE A 356 -4.26 -2.36 12.24
C PHE A 356 -3.49 -1.20 11.60
N GLY A 357 -3.87 0.05 11.87
CA GLY A 357 -3.08 1.22 11.44
C GLY A 357 -1.63 1.18 11.94
N TRP A 358 -1.41 0.75 13.18
CA TRP A 358 -0.05 0.55 13.73
C TRP A 358 0.67 -0.68 13.15
N ILE A 359 -0.06 -1.76 12.87
CA ILE A 359 0.48 -2.93 12.17
C ILE A 359 0.92 -2.52 10.74
N PHE A 360 0.14 -1.68 10.06
CA PHE A 360 0.51 -1.11 8.77
C PHE A 360 1.72 -0.18 8.87
N ALA A 361 1.83 0.62 9.93
CA ALA A 361 3.06 1.39 10.17
C ALA A 361 4.28 0.46 10.30
N ALA A 362 4.16 -0.66 11.03
CA ALA A 362 5.22 -1.67 11.10
C ALA A 362 5.55 -2.28 9.73
N HIS A 363 4.55 -2.55 8.89
CA HIS A 363 4.74 -3.00 7.51
C HIS A 363 5.59 -2.03 6.70
N GLN A 364 5.26 -0.75 6.75
CA GLN A 364 6.02 0.26 6.03
C GLN A 364 7.43 0.48 6.58
N LEU A 365 7.64 0.34 7.90
CA LEU A 365 8.99 0.34 8.48
C LEU A 365 9.83 -0.84 7.98
N GLY A 366 9.21 -2.03 7.84
CA GLY A 366 9.86 -3.18 7.22
C GLY A 366 10.25 -2.91 5.78
N GLY A 367 9.32 -2.32 5.01
CA GLY A 367 9.58 -1.87 3.65
C GLY A 367 10.75 -0.89 3.57
N ALA A 368 10.76 0.11 4.44
CA ALA A 368 11.82 1.10 4.49
C ALA A 368 13.19 0.48 4.78
N MET A 369 13.25 -0.45 5.75
CA MET A 369 14.49 -1.15 6.08
C MET A 369 14.98 -1.99 4.91
N ALA A 370 14.09 -2.72 4.23
CA ALA A 370 14.46 -3.58 3.11
C ALA A 370 14.88 -2.80 1.85
N ALA A 371 14.22 -1.67 1.55
CA ALA A 371 14.63 -0.79 0.45
C ALA A 371 16.08 -0.31 0.66
N TRP A 372 16.39 0.19 1.85
CA TRP A 372 17.77 0.60 2.15
C TRP A 372 18.74 -0.59 2.12
N ALA A 373 18.38 -1.71 2.75
CA ALA A 373 19.26 -2.88 2.85
C ALA A 373 19.53 -3.52 1.48
N ALA A 374 18.56 -3.54 0.57
CA ALA A 374 18.71 -4.05 -0.78
C ALA A 374 19.67 -3.16 -1.61
N GLY A 375 19.50 -1.84 -1.57
CA GLY A 375 20.44 -0.91 -2.20
C GLY A 375 21.86 -1.05 -1.64
N PHE A 376 22.00 -1.12 -0.30
CA PHE A 376 23.29 -1.35 0.36
C PHE A 376 23.93 -2.67 -0.05
N THR A 377 23.16 -3.75 -0.08
CA THR A 377 23.66 -5.06 -0.50
C THR A 377 24.16 -4.99 -1.94
N ARG A 378 23.37 -4.38 -2.84
CA ARG A 378 23.73 -4.25 -4.26
C ARG A 378 24.99 -3.44 -4.49
N ASP A 379 25.21 -2.35 -3.76
CA ASP A 379 26.41 -1.54 -3.87
C ASP A 379 27.67 -2.27 -3.36
N GLN A 380 27.53 -3.13 -2.34
CA GLN A 380 28.64 -3.85 -1.73
C GLN A 380 29.01 -5.15 -2.45
N SER A 381 28.02 -5.94 -2.88
CA SER A 381 28.22 -7.27 -3.46
C SER A 381 28.12 -7.30 -4.98
N GLY A 382 27.54 -6.27 -5.60
CA GLY A 382 27.21 -6.28 -7.02
C GLY A 382 25.96 -7.12 -7.38
N SER A 383 25.22 -7.66 -6.39
CA SER A 383 24.05 -8.53 -6.64
C SER A 383 22.96 -8.38 -5.55
N TYR A 384 21.71 -8.61 -5.95
CA TYR A 384 20.54 -8.67 -5.06
C TYR A 384 20.30 -10.05 -4.42
N ASP A 385 20.99 -11.11 -4.84
CA ASP A 385 20.71 -12.49 -4.42
C ASP A 385 20.74 -12.66 -2.90
N GLY A 386 21.73 -12.05 -2.24
CA GLY A 386 21.88 -12.10 -0.79
C GLY A 386 20.65 -11.54 -0.07
N VAL A 387 20.06 -10.45 -0.55
CA VAL A 387 18.88 -9.85 0.09
C VAL A 387 17.62 -10.68 -0.18
N PHE A 388 17.52 -11.36 -1.33
CA PHE A 388 16.42 -12.31 -1.60
C PHE A 388 16.48 -13.50 -0.64
N PHE A 389 17.65 -14.09 -0.41
CA PHE A 389 17.81 -15.19 0.54
C PHE A 389 17.52 -14.80 1.97
N VAL A 390 18.04 -13.65 2.43
CA VAL A 390 17.74 -13.11 3.76
C VAL A 390 16.24 -12.88 3.92
N SER A 391 15.59 -12.33 2.90
CA SER A 391 14.14 -12.07 2.90
C SER A 391 13.31 -13.36 2.90
N ALA A 392 13.79 -14.42 2.25
CA ALA A 392 13.18 -15.75 2.33
C ALA A 392 13.23 -16.29 3.76
N LEU A 393 14.39 -16.20 4.42
CA LEU A 393 14.55 -16.62 5.82
C LEU A 393 13.67 -15.80 6.77
N LEU A 394 13.54 -14.49 6.55
CA LEU A 394 12.62 -13.64 7.31
C LEU A 394 11.16 -14.09 7.15
N CYS A 395 10.74 -14.49 5.94
CA CYS A 395 9.40 -15.03 5.71
C CYS A 395 9.16 -16.33 6.48
N PHE A 396 10.12 -17.26 6.49
CA PHE A 396 10.00 -18.47 7.31
C PHE A 396 9.97 -18.16 8.81
N ALA A 397 10.76 -17.18 9.27
CA ALA A 397 10.70 -16.70 10.65
C ALA A 397 9.34 -16.07 10.99
N ALA A 398 8.73 -15.32 10.06
CA ALA A 398 7.38 -14.78 10.22
C ALA A 398 6.32 -15.89 10.33
N ALA A 399 6.41 -16.94 9.50
CA ALA A 399 5.54 -18.10 9.60
C ALA A 399 5.67 -18.82 10.96
N LEU A 400 6.90 -18.98 11.47
CA LEU A 400 7.16 -19.53 12.80
C LEU A 400 6.60 -18.63 13.90
N LEU A 401 6.79 -17.32 13.80
CA LEU A 401 6.25 -16.33 14.74
C LEU A 401 4.72 -16.43 14.84
N ILE A 402 4.02 -16.52 13.70
CA ILE A 402 2.57 -16.71 13.67
C ILE A 402 2.16 -18.05 14.27
N THR A 403 2.91 -19.12 14.03
CA THR A 403 2.64 -20.45 14.61
C THR A 403 2.68 -20.41 16.13
N THR A 404 3.72 -19.81 16.71
CA THR A 404 3.88 -19.70 18.17
C THR A 404 2.85 -18.77 18.81
N ALA A 405 2.38 -17.76 18.08
CA ALA A 405 1.30 -16.87 18.53
C ALA A 405 -0.08 -17.54 18.47
N SER A 406 -0.35 -18.33 17.42
CA SER A 406 -1.64 -19.01 17.21
C SER A 406 -1.88 -20.16 18.20
N GLY A 407 -0.80 -20.81 18.67
CA GLY A 407 -0.88 -21.85 19.71
C GLY A 407 -1.30 -21.32 21.09
N ARG A 408 -1.17 -20.01 21.34
CA ARG A 408 -1.72 -19.35 22.52
C ARG A 408 -3.11 -18.85 22.16
N ARG A 409 -4.14 -19.59 22.60
CA ARG A 409 -5.56 -19.32 22.26
C ARG A 409 -5.83 -17.82 22.15
N LEU A 410 -6.33 -17.41 20.98
CA LEU A 410 -6.91 -16.09 20.71
C LEU A 410 -8.21 -15.92 21.51
N THR A 411 -8.11 -15.94 22.85
CA THR A 411 -9.20 -15.49 23.71
C THR A 411 -9.35 -13.97 23.51
N PRO A 412 -10.57 -13.43 23.49
CA PRO A 412 -10.78 -11.98 23.47
C PRO A 412 -9.97 -11.32 24.59
N ALA A 413 -9.38 -10.16 24.33
CA ALA A 413 -8.79 -9.38 25.43
C ALA A 413 -9.92 -9.06 26.41
N ALA A 414 -9.68 -9.20 27.72
CA ALA A 414 -10.63 -8.71 28.71
C ALA A 414 -10.90 -7.22 28.41
N ALA A 415 -12.17 -6.83 28.34
CA ALA A 415 -12.54 -5.45 28.15
C ALA A 415 -11.88 -4.62 29.26
N VAL A 416 -10.99 -3.70 28.87
CA VAL A 416 -10.40 -2.76 29.83
C VAL A 416 -11.45 -1.67 30.05
N PRO A 417 -11.80 -1.32 31.31
CA PRO A 417 -12.78 -0.27 31.57
C PRO A 417 -12.33 1.06 30.95
N ALA A 418 -13.33 1.80 30.48
CA ALA A 418 -13.21 3.04 29.70
C ALA A 418 -12.40 4.14 30.40
#